data_AF-A0AA39F6R6-F1
#
_entry.id   AF-A0AA39F6R6-F1
#
_cell.length_a   1.000
_cell.length_b   1.000
_cell.length_c   1.000
_cell.angle_alpha   90.00
_cell.angle_beta   90.00
_cell.angle_gamma   90.00
#
_symmetry.space_group_name_H-M   'P 1'
#
loop_
_entity.id
_entity.type
_entity.pdbx_description
1 polymer ?
#
loop_
_entity_poly.entity_id
_entity_poly.type
_entity_poly.pdbx_seq_one_letter_code
_entity_poly.pdbx_strand_id
1 'polypeptide(L)'
;MGQTIELFTLIMLMITLPICLHCHPTIRVRESERRTECRGCTNQCDKCEYGVTISPGCGVLECRKGPDEHCGDHNKGVCGDGMICLCERCIGCSIDTLECSDPNLDHPCLPAPLHHGDNHDSRYMDSNHNNRFLL
;
A
#
# COMPACT_ATOMS: atom_id res chain seq x y z
N MET A 1 41.13 -49.05 1.74
CA MET A 1 39.98 -49.00 2.67
C MET A 1 39.85 -47.64 3.37
N GLY A 2 40.94 -46.91 3.67
CA GLY A 2 40.87 -45.57 4.29
C GLY A 2 40.36 -44.44 3.36
N GLN A 3 40.86 -44.37 2.12
CA GLN A 3 40.47 -43.30 1.16
C GLN A 3 38.98 -43.26 0.82
N THR A 4 38.31 -44.41 0.77
CA THR A 4 36.87 -44.48 0.49
C THR A 4 36.06 -43.89 1.63
N ILE A 5 36.50 -44.07 2.88
CA ILE A 5 35.79 -43.57 4.07
C ILE A 5 35.88 -42.05 4.14
N GLU A 6 37.04 -41.46 3.85
CA GLU A 6 37.21 -40.00 3.84
C GLU A 6 36.38 -39.31 2.74
N LEU A 7 36.26 -39.95 1.57
CA LEU A 7 35.38 -39.46 0.50
C LEU A 7 33.91 -39.47 0.92
N PHE A 8 33.45 -40.54 1.57
CA PHE A 8 32.07 -40.62 2.04
C PHE A 8 31.76 -39.62 3.15
N THR A 9 32.70 -39.35 4.06
CA THR A 9 32.49 -38.36 5.13
C THR A 9 32.39 -36.94 4.59
N LEU A 10 33.22 -36.58 3.60
CA LEU A 10 33.16 -35.27 2.95
C LEU A 10 31.87 -35.07 2.14
N ILE A 11 31.42 -36.09 1.43
CA ILE A 11 30.17 -36.04 0.66
C ILE A 11 28.97 -35.87 1.60
N MET A 12 28.92 -36.60 2.72
CA MET A 12 27.84 -36.48 3.69
C MET A 12 27.82 -35.11 4.38
N LEU A 13 28.98 -34.51 4.65
CA LEU A 13 29.07 -33.16 5.21
C LEU A 13 28.52 -32.11 4.23
N MET A 14 28.87 -32.21 2.95
CA MET A 14 28.40 -31.30 1.89
C MET A 14 26.90 -31.44 1.59
N ILE A 15 26.28 -32.58 1.88
CA ILE A 15 24.84 -32.82 1.71
C ILE A 15 24.05 -32.39 2.96
N THR A 16 24.58 -32.62 4.16
CA THR A 16 23.88 -32.28 5.43
C THR A 16 23.87 -30.78 5.73
N LEU A 17 24.94 -30.05 5.40
CA LEU A 17 25.01 -28.59 5.53
C LEU A 17 23.87 -27.85 4.81
N PRO A 18 23.63 -28.05 3.49
CA PRO A 18 22.56 -27.34 2.78
C PRO A 18 21.17 -27.78 3.25
N ILE A 19 20.96 -29.06 3.59
CA ILE A 19 19.64 -29.55 4.06
C ILE A 19 19.28 -28.91 5.42
N CYS A 20 20.23 -28.83 6.36
CA CYS A 20 20.00 -28.18 7.65
C CYS A 20 19.81 -26.65 7.53
N LEU A 21 20.48 -26.00 6.58
CA LEU A 21 20.29 -24.56 6.29
C LEU A 21 18.97 -24.27 5.58
N HIS A 22 18.49 -25.17 4.71
CA HIS A 22 17.20 -25.02 4.00
C HIS A 22 16.00 -25.42 4.86
N CYS A 23 16.20 -26.17 5.94
CA CYS A 23 15.16 -26.55 6.89
C CYS A 23 14.98 -25.58 8.06
N HIS A 24 15.67 -24.43 8.11
CA HIS A 24 15.42 -23.42 9.15
C HIS A 24 14.09 -22.70 8.86
N PRO A 25 12.98 -22.99 9.58
CA PRO A 25 11.69 -22.40 9.27
C PRO A 25 11.55 -21.00 9.90
N THR A 26 12.63 -20.37 10.39
CA THR A 26 12.52 -19.24 11.32
C THR A 26 12.69 -17.86 10.70
N ILE A 27 12.95 -17.73 9.39
CA ILE A 27 13.10 -16.41 8.73
C ILE A 27 11.91 -16.06 7.82
N ARG A 28 11.00 -16.99 7.52
CA ARG A 28 9.81 -16.70 6.68
C ARG A 28 8.50 -16.53 7.45
N VAL A 29 8.50 -16.72 8.77
CA VAL A 29 7.26 -16.73 9.58
C VAL A 29 6.90 -15.35 10.14
N ARG A 30 7.86 -14.42 10.29
CA ARG A 30 7.57 -13.08 10.89
C ARG A 30 6.85 -12.10 9.96
N GLU A 31 6.77 -12.38 8.66
CA GLU A 31 6.11 -11.48 7.70
C GLU A 31 4.60 -11.75 7.58
N SER A 32 4.13 -12.93 8.04
CA SER A 32 2.73 -13.34 7.94
C SER A 32 1.83 -12.74 9.03
N GLU A 33 2.38 -12.41 10.21
CA GLU A 33 1.56 -12.08 11.39
C GLU A 33 1.33 -10.57 11.58
N ARG A 34 2.02 -9.73 10.80
CA ARG A 34 1.81 -8.27 10.78
C ARG A 34 1.29 -7.77 9.41
N ARG A 35 0.52 -8.61 8.70
CA ARG A 35 -0.35 -8.11 7.63
C ARG A 35 -1.74 -7.95 8.23
N THR A 36 -2.02 -6.74 8.72
CA THR A 36 -3.38 -6.19 8.68
C THR A 36 -3.94 -6.56 7.30
N GLU A 37 -5.14 -7.17 7.25
CA GLU A 37 -5.69 -7.88 6.08
C GLU A 37 -5.35 -7.25 4.72
N CYS A 38 -4.36 -7.82 4.03
CA CYS A 38 -4.13 -7.51 2.63
C CYS A 38 -5.21 -8.23 1.81
N ARG A 39 -6.11 -7.48 1.17
CA ARG A 39 -7.19 -8.06 0.36
C ARG A 39 -6.90 -7.90 -1.12
N GLY A 40 -6.40 -8.96 -1.74
CA GLY A 40 -6.21 -9.03 -3.19
C GLY A 40 -7.51 -9.32 -3.96
N CYS A 41 -7.47 -9.17 -5.29
CA CYS A 41 -8.59 -9.49 -6.19
C CYS A 41 -8.78 -11.00 -6.43
N THR A 42 -7.91 -11.85 -5.85
CA THR A 42 -7.98 -13.32 -5.91
C THR A 42 -8.06 -13.83 -7.35
N ASN A 43 -9.21 -14.33 -7.80
CA ASN A 43 -9.46 -14.85 -9.15
C ASN A 43 -10.38 -13.96 -9.99
N GLN A 44 -10.69 -12.75 -9.51
CA GLN A 44 -11.63 -11.82 -10.14
C GLN A 44 -10.93 -10.51 -10.55
N CYS A 45 -9.62 -10.56 -10.79
CA CYS A 45 -8.83 -9.39 -11.18
C CYS A 45 -9.21 -8.86 -12.58
N ASP A 46 -9.82 -9.70 -13.41
CA ASP A 46 -10.44 -9.35 -14.70
C ASP A 46 -11.69 -8.47 -14.55
N LYS A 47 -12.28 -8.42 -13.36
CA LYS A 47 -13.47 -7.60 -13.05
C LYS A 47 -13.14 -6.29 -12.36
N CYS A 48 -11.86 -5.94 -12.20
CA CYS A 48 -11.48 -4.68 -11.59
C CYS A 48 -11.76 -3.54 -12.56
N GLU A 49 -12.70 -2.68 -12.20
CA GLU A 49 -13.20 -1.57 -13.02
C GLU A 49 -12.11 -0.54 -13.37
N TYR A 50 -11.22 -0.25 -12.44
CA TYR A 50 -10.15 0.75 -12.59
C TYR A 50 -8.77 0.12 -12.85
N GLY A 51 -8.77 -1.14 -13.30
CA GLY A 51 -7.56 -1.93 -13.53
C GLY A 51 -6.96 -2.56 -12.26
N VAL A 52 -5.77 -3.13 -12.42
CA VAL A 52 -5.08 -3.94 -11.40
C VAL A 52 -3.69 -3.41 -11.09
N THR A 53 -3.25 -3.59 -9.85
CA THR A 53 -1.87 -3.28 -9.44
C THR A 53 -1.33 -4.33 -8.49
N ILE A 54 -0.02 -4.36 -8.31
CA ILE A 54 0.61 -5.11 -7.22
C ILE A 54 0.67 -4.19 -6.01
N SER A 55 0.02 -4.59 -4.93
CA SER A 55 -0.03 -3.86 -3.67
C SER A 55 1.39 -3.60 -3.13
N PRO A 56 1.83 -2.33 -2.94
CA PRO A 56 3.20 -2.02 -2.54
C PRO A 56 3.61 -2.62 -1.19
N GLY A 57 2.67 -2.74 -0.24
CA GLY A 57 2.91 -3.30 1.09
C GLY A 57 2.72 -4.82 1.18
N CYS A 58 1.94 -5.41 0.26
CA CYS A 58 1.49 -6.79 0.37
C CYS A 58 2.03 -7.71 -0.74
N GLY A 59 2.49 -7.16 -1.87
CA GLY A 59 2.95 -7.95 -3.01
C GLY A 59 1.87 -8.82 -3.65
N VAL A 60 0.59 -8.55 -3.39
CA VAL A 60 -0.55 -9.26 -3.99
C VAL A 60 -1.20 -8.41 -5.06
N LEU A 61 -1.80 -9.05 -6.06
CA LEU A 61 -2.65 -8.37 -7.05
C LEU A 61 -3.92 -7.84 -6.37
N GLU A 62 -4.16 -6.54 -6.51
CA GLU A 62 -5.34 -5.83 -5.98
C GLU A 62 -6.00 -5.00 -7.09
N CYS A 63 -7.31 -4.77 -6.96
CA CYS A 63 -7.99 -3.79 -7.81
C CYS A 63 -7.53 -2.39 -7.42
N ARG A 64 -7.30 -1.55 -8.43
CA ARG A 64 -7.06 -0.13 -8.20
C ARG A 64 -8.34 0.58 -7.77
N LYS A 65 -8.17 1.73 -7.13
CA LYS A 65 -9.21 2.57 -6.57
C LYS A 65 -9.80 3.52 -7.60
N GLY A 66 -11.12 3.69 -7.54
CA GLY A 66 -11.89 4.63 -8.34
C GLY A 66 -11.82 6.06 -7.80
N PRO A 67 -12.48 7.00 -8.47
CA PRO A 67 -12.55 8.39 -8.03
C PRO A 67 -13.17 8.51 -6.62
N ASP A 68 -12.65 9.43 -5.81
CA ASP A 68 -13.07 9.73 -4.43
C ASP A 68 -12.93 8.59 -3.41
N GLU A 69 -12.56 7.38 -3.85
CA GLU A 69 -12.25 6.26 -3.00
C GLU A 69 -10.98 6.49 -2.18
N HIS A 70 -10.90 5.83 -1.02
CA HIS A 70 -9.76 5.95 -0.15
C HIS A 70 -8.52 5.24 -0.72
N CYS A 71 -7.37 5.91 -0.65
CA CYS A 71 -6.08 5.42 -1.15
C CYS A 71 -4.93 5.75 -0.18
N GLY A 72 -3.76 5.17 -0.42
CA GLY A 72 -2.53 5.47 0.33
C GLY A 72 -2.06 4.34 1.24
N ASP A 73 -1.43 4.70 2.36
CA ASP A 73 -0.79 3.76 3.27
C ASP A 73 -1.81 2.88 4.04
N HIS A 74 -1.33 1.84 4.74
CA HIS A 74 -2.15 0.89 5.50
C HIS A 74 -3.19 0.10 4.67
N ASN A 75 -2.81 -0.38 3.48
CA ASN A 75 -3.67 -1.20 2.61
C ASN A 75 -4.90 -0.47 2.05
N LYS A 76 -4.86 0.87 1.98
CA LYS A 76 -5.90 1.66 1.31
C LYS A 76 -5.82 1.53 -0.22
N GLY A 77 -4.70 1.05 -0.75
CA GLY A 77 -4.53 0.71 -2.17
C GLY A 77 -4.13 1.91 -3.03
N VAL A 78 -4.00 1.66 -4.33
CA VAL A 78 -3.52 2.65 -5.32
C VAL A 78 -4.66 3.06 -6.24
N CYS A 79 -4.71 4.34 -6.62
CA CYS A 79 -5.67 4.86 -7.60
C CYS A 79 -5.48 4.25 -9.00
N GLY A 80 -6.58 4.19 -9.74
CA GLY A 80 -6.60 3.90 -11.18
C GLY A 80 -5.74 4.87 -12.00
N ASP A 81 -5.41 4.48 -13.23
CA ASP A 81 -4.63 5.34 -14.11
C ASP A 81 -5.41 6.64 -14.42
N GLY A 82 -4.69 7.76 -14.50
CA GLY A 82 -5.27 9.10 -14.69
C GLY A 82 -5.66 9.83 -13.40
N MET A 83 -5.52 9.17 -12.24
CA MET A 83 -5.82 9.74 -10.93
C MET A 83 -4.57 9.76 -10.04
N ILE A 84 -4.57 10.65 -9.06
CA ILE A 84 -3.54 10.75 -8.03
C ILE A 84 -4.14 10.55 -6.64
N CYS A 85 -3.38 9.94 -5.74
CA CYS A 85 -3.79 9.84 -4.34
C CYS A 85 -3.44 11.16 -3.62
N LEU A 86 -4.45 11.95 -3.28
CA LEU A 86 -4.31 13.21 -2.57
C LEU A 86 -5.18 13.18 -1.31
N CYS A 87 -4.54 13.36 -0.15
CA CYS A 87 -5.21 13.39 1.16
C CYS A 87 -6.09 12.16 1.38
N GLU A 88 -5.49 11.00 1.11
CA GLU A 88 -6.10 9.68 1.21
C GLU A 88 -7.28 9.43 0.27
N ARG A 89 -7.46 10.23 -0.79
CA ARG A 89 -8.49 10.03 -1.80
C ARG A 89 -7.97 10.09 -3.23
N CYS A 90 -8.60 9.36 -4.13
CA CYS A 90 -8.26 9.41 -5.55
C CYS A 90 -8.90 10.62 -6.23
N ILE A 91 -8.07 11.53 -6.72
CA ILE A 91 -8.48 12.77 -7.40
C ILE A 91 -8.03 12.72 -8.85
N GLY A 92 -8.89 13.18 -9.76
CA GLY A 92 -8.67 13.15 -11.21
C GLY A 92 -9.75 12.37 -11.94
N CYS A 93 -9.44 11.90 -13.15
CA CYS A 93 -10.36 11.11 -13.95
C CYS A 93 -9.71 9.78 -14.32
N SER A 94 -10.45 8.68 -14.14
CA SER A 94 -10.03 7.37 -14.60
C SER A 94 -9.89 7.37 -16.12
N ILE A 95 -8.80 6.81 -16.62
CA ILE A 95 -8.63 6.57 -18.06
C ILE A 95 -9.50 5.40 -18.54
N ASP A 96 -9.78 4.43 -17.67
CA ASP A 96 -10.51 3.21 -18.00
C ASP A 96 -12.02 3.44 -18.10
N THR A 97 -12.61 4.16 -17.14
CA THR A 97 -14.06 4.41 -17.10
C THR A 97 -14.48 5.81 -17.53
N LEU A 98 -13.53 6.76 -17.59
CA LEU A 98 -13.77 8.20 -17.80
C LEU A 98 -14.54 8.87 -16.65
N GLU A 99 -14.74 8.19 -15.52
CA GLU A 99 -15.33 8.78 -14.33
C GLU A 99 -14.32 9.67 -13.61
N CYS A 100 -14.80 10.80 -13.09
CA CYS A 100 -13.98 11.80 -12.43
C CYS A 100 -14.42 12.02 -10.98
N SER A 101 -13.49 12.44 -10.14
CA SER A 101 -13.76 12.86 -8.76
C SER A 101 -14.74 14.03 -8.70
N ASP A 102 -15.62 14.07 -7.71
CA ASP A 102 -16.60 15.16 -7.53
C ASP A 102 -15.88 16.50 -7.33
N PRO A 103 -16.12 17.53 -8.17
CA PRO A 103 -15.53 18.85 -8.00
C PRO A 103 -15.98 19.58 -6.72
N ASN A 104 -17.09 19.15 -6.10
CA ASN A 104 -17.61 19.70 -4.86
C ASN A 104 -17.12 18.96 -3.61
N LEU A 105 -16.21 17.98 -3.75
CA LEU A 105 -15.54 17.38 -2.61
C LEU A 105 -14.60 18.43 -2.02
N ASP A 106 -15.14 19.26 -1.11
CA ASP A 106 -14.48 20.37 -0.46
C ASP A 106 -13.09 19.97 0.01
N HIS A 107 -12.07 20.54 -0.64
CA HIS A 107 -10.62 20.28 -0.49
C HIS A 107 -10.33 18.99 0.29
N PRO A 108 -10.03 17.85 -0.36
CA PRO A 108 -9.85 16.55 0.31
C PRO A 108 -8.82 16.54 1.45
N CYS A 109 -8.02 17.61 1.55
CA CYS A 109 -7.01 17.86 2.55
C CYS A 109 -7.47 18.71 3.74
N LEU A 110 -8.67 19.29 3.70
CA LEU A 110 -9.23 19.97 4.85
C LEU A 110 -9.50 18.92 5.93
N PRO A 111 -9.08 19.17 7.18
CA PRO A 111 -9.51 18.34 8.28
C PRO A 111 -11.03 18.33 8.27
N ALA A 112 -11.63 17.14 8.44
CA ALA A 112 -13.07 17.03 8.64
C ALA A 112 -13.49 18.08 9.67
N PRO A 113 -14.54 18.89 9.42
CA PRO A 113 -15.03 19.82 10.40
C PRO A 113 -15.20 19.05 11.70
N LEU A 114 -14.43 19.41 12.72
CA LEU A 114 -14.66 18.89 14.05
C LEU A 114 -16.12 19.23 14.33
N HIS A 115 -17.00 18.23 14.46
CA HIS A 115 -18.28 18.40 15.14
C HIS A 115 -17.95 18.68 16.60
N HIS A 116 -17.45 19.89 16.87
CA HIS A 116 -17.30 20.45 18.18
C HIS A 116 -18.68 20.97 18.53
N GLY A 117 -19.37 20.21 19.39
CA GLY A 117 -20.59 20.70 20.03
C GLY A 117 -20.35 22.11 20.56
N ASP A 118 -21.36 22.94 20.39
CA ASP A 118 -21.38 24.35 20.74
C ASP A 118 -20.63 24.64 22.05
N ASN A 119 -19.52 25.37 21.96
CA ASN A 119 -19.21 26.40 22.95
C ASN A 119 -18.10 27.34 22.47
N HIS A 120 -18.42 28.62 22.54
CA HIS A 120 -17.53 29.76 22.47
C HIS A 120 -16.16 29.51 23.15
N ASP A 121 -15.06 29.58 22.40
CA ASP A 121 -13.96 30.48 22.76
C ASP A 121 -13.17 30.89 21.51
N SER A 122 -13.09 32.21 21.33
CA SER A 122 -12.34 32.87 20.29
C SER A 122 -10.89 32.97 20.79
N ARG A 123 -9.93 32.31 20.11
CA ARG A 123 -8.49 32.63 20.09
C ARG A 123 -7.67 31.47 19.52
N TYR A 124 -7.42 31.46 18.21
CA TYR A 124 -6.13 30.99 17.69
C TYR A 124 -5.82 31.66 16.35
N MET A 125 -4.59 32.14 16.23
CA MET A 125 -4.18 33.30 15.44
C MET A 125 -4.11 33.11 13.92
N ASP A 126 -4.41 34.21 13.22
CA ASP A 126 -3.96 34.55 11.87
C ASP A 126 -2.47 34.23 11.65
N SER A 127 -2.14 33.68 10.47
CA SER A 127 -0.83 33.88 9.86
C SER A 127 -0.97 34.19 8.38
N ASN A 128 -1.11 35.49 8.16
CA ASN A 128 -0.81 36.24 6.95
C ASN A 128 0.51 35.76 6.30
N HIS A 129 0.44 35.23 5.08
CA HIS A 129 1.58 35.12 4.15
C HIS A 129 1.18 35.69 2.78
N ASN A 130 1.14 37.01 2.70
CA ASN A 130 1.22 37.73 1.45
C ASN A 130 2.71 37.93 1.10
N ASN A 131 3.19 37.31 0.02
CA ASN A 131 4.37 37.76 -0.72
C ASN A 131 4.30 37.33 -2.19
N ARG A 132 3.72 38.21 -3.01
CA ARG A 132 4.43 38.97 -4.06
C ARG A 132 5.49 38.20 -4.86
N PHE A 133 5.09 37.65 -6.01
CA PHE A 133 5.95 37.63 -7.22
C PHE A 133 5.19 38.31 -8.36
N LEU A 134 5.77 39.42 -8.83
CA LEU A 134 5.39 40.17 -10.01
C LEU A 134 5.80 39.36 -11.26
N LEU A 135 4.87 39.24 -12.21
CA LEU A 135 5.11 39.39 -13.66
C LEU A 135 3.82 39.95 -14.27
#